data_AF-A0A367R4Q9-F1
#
_entry.id   AF-A0A367R4Q9-F1
#
_cell.length_a   1.000
_cell.length_b   1.000
_cell.length_c   1.000
_cell.angle_alpha   90.00
_cell.angle_beta   90.00
_cell.angle_gamma   90.00
#
_symmetry.space_group_name_H-M   'P 1'
#
loop_
_entity.id
_entity.type
_entity.pdbx_description
1 polymer ?
#
loop_
_entity_poly.entity_id
_entity_poly.type
_entity_poly.pdbx_seq_one_letter_code
_entity_poly.pdbx_strand_id
1 'polypeptide(L)' 'MTGFSALPEIGLGIGRGQYVSGNIQRQVLYWYDQQGKRYQTPEEQLELAQKKLERYRQQFGELPED' A
#
# COMPACT_ATOMS: atom_id res chain seq x y z
N MET A 1 2.05 -16.96 17.56
CA MET A 1 1.96 -16.27 16.25
C MET A 1 1.95 -14.78 16.52
N THR A 2 3.11 -14.11 16.49
CA THR A 2 3.17 -12.66 16.70
C THR A 2 3.89 -12.05 15.51
N GLY A 3 3.12 -11.60 14.53
CA GLY A 3 3.61 -11.01 13.28
C GLY A 3 3.49 -9.49 13.24
N PHE A 4 3.33 -8.86 14.41
CA PHE A 4 3.17 -7.42 14.61
C PHE A 4 3.90 -6.98 15.87
N SER A 5 4.73 -5.95 15.76
CA SER A 5 5.45 -5.30 16.85
C SER A 5 5.12 -3.82 16.85
N ALA A 6 4.47 -3.33 17.90
CA ALA A 6 4.20 -1.91 18.07
C ALA A 6 5.46 -1.15 18.54
N LEU A 7 5.67 0.05 18.01
CA LEU A 7 6.74 1.01 18.35
C LEU A 7 6.07 2.34 18.75
N PRO A 8 5.44 2.38 19.95
CA PRO A 8 4.64 3.52 20.38
C PRO A 8 5.44 4.82 20.50
N GLU A 9 6.75 4.75 20.74
CA GLU A 9 7.66 5.89 20.90
C GLU A 9 7.71 6.78 19.64
N ILE A 10 7.49 6.18 18.47
CA ILE A 10 7.49 6.87 17.17
C ILE A 10 6.13 6.78 16.47
N GLY A 11 5.11 6.27 17.15
CA GLY A 11 3.77 6.12 16.59
C GLY A 11 3.68 5.15 15.41
N LEU A 12 4.56 4.14 15.34
CA LEU A 12 4.57 3.16 14.26
C LEU A 12 4.38 1.74 14.78
N GLY A 13 4.06 0.83 13.87
CA GLY A 13 4.17 -0.62 14.07
C GLY A 13 4.91 -1.25 12.91
N ILE A 14 5.50 -2.43 13.15
CA ILE A 14 6.10 -3.26 12.11
C ILE A 14 5.32 -4.57 12.07
N GLY A 15 4.94 -5.00 10.87
CA GLY A 15 4.31 -6.30 10.68
C GLY A 15 4.84 -7.02 9.46
N ARG A 16 4.72 -8.35 9.45
CA ARG A 16 5.20 -9.19 8.36
C ARG A 16 4.08 -9.43 7.33
N GLY A 17 4.43 -9.36 6.06
CA GLY A 17 3.54 -9.74 4.96
C GLY A 17 4.29 -10.41 3.82
N GLN A 18 3.54 -10.92 2.86
CA GLN A 18 4.10 -11.48 1.63
C GLN A 18 4.09 -10.42 0.54
N TYR A 19 5.20 -10.32 -0.20
CA TYR A 19 5.30 -9.47 -1.37
C TYR A 19 5.87 -10.27 -2.54
N VAL A 20 5.30 -10.04 -3.72
CA VAL A 20 5.79 -10.64 -4.96
C VAL A 20 6.53 -9.58 -5.73
N SER A 21 7.84 -9.79 -5.94
CA SER A 21 8.68 -8.93 -6.77
C SER A 21 9.07 -9.71 -8.01
N GLY A 22 8.45 -9.40 -9.15
CA GLY A 22 8.55 -10.21 -10.37
C GLY A 22 7.95 -11.59 -10.14
N ASN A 23 8.76 -12.65 -10.26
CA ASN A 23 8.33 -14.04 -10.04
C ASN A 23 8.71 -14.59 -8.66
N ILE A 24 9.24 -13.77 -7.75
CA ILE A 24 9.75 -14.22 -6.45
C ILE A 24 8.81 -13.75 -5.34
N GLN A 25 8.23 -14.71 -4.63
CA GLN A 25 7.47 -14.47 -3.40
C GLN A 25 8.43 -14.36 -2.22
N ARG A 26 8.33 -13.27 -1.46
CA ARG A 26 9.21 -12.97 -0.32
C ARG A 26 8.39 -12.60 0.90
N GLN A 27 8.94 -12.89 2.08
CA GLN A 27 8.46 -12.31 3.33
C GLN A 27 9.11 -10.94 3.49
N VAL A 28 8.30 -9.91 3.70
CA VAL A 28 8.75 -8.54 3.90
C VAL A 28 8.17 -7.97 5.19
N LEU A 29 8.82 -6.93 5.69
CA LEU A 29 8.32 -6.13 6.80
C LEU A 29 7.67 -4.87 6.24
N TYR A 30 6.49 -4.56 6.75
CA TYR A 30 5.75 -3.35 6.45
C TYR A 30 5.64 -2.48 7.69
N TRP A 31 5.58 -1.18 7.45
CA TRP A 31 5.21 -0.20 8.46
C TRP A 31 3.70 -0.10 8.58
N TYR A 32 3.25 0.13 9.79
CA TYR A 32 1.85 0.32 10.16
C TYR A 32 1.74 1.59 11.00
N ASP A 33 0.60 2.27 10.91
CA ASP A 33 0.26 3.35 11.83
C ASP A 33 -0.18 2.81 13.20
N GLN A 34 -0.47 3.71 14.14
CA GLN A 34 -0.94 3.37 15.50
C GLN A 34 -2.27 2.59 15.51
N GLN A 35 -3.05 2.67 14.44
CA GLN A 35 -4.33 1.97 14.29
C GLN A 35 -4.15 0.59 13.61
N GLY A 36 -2.92 0.21 13.27
CA GLY A 36 -2.62 -1.04 12.58
C GLY A 36 -2.93 -0.98 11.08
N LYS A 37 -3.02 0.21 10.49
CA LYS A 37 -3.16 0.36 9.03
C LYS A 37 -1.78 0.38 8.39
N ARG A 38 -1.59 -0.50 7.40
CA ARG A 38 -0.34 -0.61 6.65
C ARG A 38 -0.08 0.63 5.79
N TYR A 39 1.15 1.15 5.85
CA TYR A 39 1.63 2.10 4.86
C TYR A 39 1.92 1.38 3.54
N GLN A 40 1.27 1.84 2.48
CA GLN A 40 1.47 1.32 1.13
C GLN A 40 2.82 1.79 0.58
N THR A 41 3.46 0.96 -0.24
CA THR A 41 4.66 1.38 -0.97
C THR A 41 4.28 2.40 -2.06
N PRO A 42 5.23 3.23 -2.52
CA PRO A 42 4.98 4.16 -3.63
C PRO A 42 4.40 3.48 -4.88
N GLU A 43 4.85 2.27 -5.19
CA GLU A 43 4.37 1.46 -6.31
C GLU A 43 2.91 1.05 -6.12
N GLU A 44 2.53 0.60 -4.91
CA GLU A 44 1.14 0.26 -4.59
C GLU A 44 0.22 1.49 -4.66
N GLN A 45 0.73 2.66 -4.24
CA GLN A 45 0.00 3.92 -4.34
C GLN A 45 -0.21 4.34 -5.80
N LEU A 46 0.81 4.20 -6.63
CA LEU A 46 0.73 4.47 -8.06
C LEU A 46 -0.28 3.55 -8.75
N GLU A 47 -0.23 2.24 -8.48
CA GLU A 47 -1.19 1.28 -9.04
C GLU A 47 -2.63 1.64 -8.64
N LEU A 48 -2.84 2.01 -7.37
CA LEU A 48 -4.16 2.43 -6.89
C LEU A 48 -4.63 3.71 -7.59
N ALA A 49 -3.75 4.70 -7.79
CA ALA A 49 -4.06 5.94 -8.49
C ALA A 49 -4.42 5.67 -9.96
N GLN A 50 -3.66 4.82 -10.65
CA GLN A 50 -3.93 4.42 -12.03
C GLN A 50 -5.29 3.71 -12.17
N LYS A 51 -5.58 2.74 -11.29
CA LYS A 51 -6.89 2.06 -11.26
C LYS A 51 -8.05 3.02 -11.01
N LYS A 52 -7.86 4.03 -10.15
CA LYS A 52 -8.87 5.08 -9.91
C LYS A 52 -9.09 5.93 -11.14
N LEU A 53 -8.01 6.33 -11.82
CA LEU A 53 -8.08 7.11 -13.05
C LEU A 53 -8.79 6.33 -14.16
N GLU A 54 -8.46 5.05 -14.35
CA GLU A 54 -9.11 4.20 -15.34
C GLU A 54 -10.62 4.07 -15.07
N ARG A 55 -11.01 3.83 -13.81
CA ARG A 55 -12.42 3.78 -13.42
C ARG A 55 -13.13 5.11 -13.68
N TYR A 56 -12.47 6.22 -13.37
CA TYR A 56 -13.03 7.54 -13.64
C TYR A 56 -13.25 7.74 -15.14
N ARG A 57 -12.26 7.38 -15.97
CA ARG A 57 -12.35 7.46 -17.44
C ARG A 57 -13.50 6.62 -17.99
N GLN A 58 -13.70 5.43 -17.46
CA GLN A 58 -14.82 4.56 -17.83
C GLN A 58 -16.18 5.18 -17.49
N GLN A 59 -16.28 5.94 -16.40
CA GLN A 59 -17.54 6.48 -15.91
C GLN A 59 -17.87 7.87 -16.48
N PHE A 60 -16.85 8.71 -16.71
CA PHE A 60 -17.03 10.13 -17.03
C PHE A 60 -16.35 10.56 -18.35
N GLY A 61 -15.59 9.67 -19.00
CA GLY A 61 -14.78 10.03 -20.16
C GLY A 61 -13.42 10.60 -19.78
N GLU A 62 -12.70 11.17 -20.76
CA GLU A 62 -11.38 11.73 -20.50
C GLU A 62 -11.44 12.93 -19.54
N LEU A 63 -10.43 13.06 -18.69
CA LEU A 63 -10.26 14.29 -17.92
C LEU A 63 -9.97 15.42 -18.91
N PRO A 64 -10.61 16.59 -18.78
CA PRO A 64 -10.22 17.75 -19.55
C PRO A 64 -8.74 18.05 -19.26
N GLU A 65 -7.92 18.11 -20.30
CA GLU A 65 -6.59 18.69 -20.21
C GLU A 65 -6.79 20.21 -20.19
N ASP A 66 -6.45 20.86 -19.08
CA ASP A 66 -6.41 22.34 -18.98
C ASP A 66 -5.36 22.93 -19.93
#